data_AF-A0AAV2QDN9-F1
#
_entry.id   AF-A0AAV2QDN9-F1
#
_cell.length_a   1.000
_cell.length_b   1.000
_cell.length_c   1.000
_cell.angle_alpha   90.00
_cell.angle_beta   90.00
_cell.angle_gamma   90.00
#
_symmetry.space_group_name_H-M   'P 1'
#
loop_
_entity.id
_entity.type
_entity.pdbx_description
1 polymer ?
#
loop_
_entity_poly.entity_id
_entity_poly.type
_entity_poly.pdbx_seq_one_letter_code
_entity_poly.pdbx_strand_id
1 'polypeptide(L)'
;CKKDPCSGGCPQPAGNRLLASLDALSPKEINDILVDPARVDFYMQCVLETGACDKTGGAIKEGLREWANTKQICRGCNACQTRKIAHIVSVLQKRYKKYYDAVLNKYQA
;
A
#
# COMPACT_ATOMS: atom_id res chain seq x y z
N CYS A 1 19.05 -4.74 -11.28
CA CYS A 1 19.07 -3.95 -10.02
C CYS A 1 19.74 -2.58 -10.13
N LYS A 2 20.61 -2.30 -11.11
CA LYS A 2 21.30 -1.00 -11.26
C LYS A 2 20.40 0.21 -11.65
N LYS A 3 19.10 0.01 -11.97
CA LYS A 3 18.16 1.10 -12.33
C LYS A 3 16.92 1.18 -11.45
N ASP A 4 16.37 0.06 -11.02
CA ASP A 4 15.29 0.04 -10.04
C ASP A 4 15.36 -1.24 -9.18
N PRO A 5 15.41 -1.14 -7.84
CA PRO A 5 15.48 -2.29 -6.94
C PRO A 5 14.14 -3.04 -6.79
N CYS A 6 13.04 -2.51 -7.35
CA CYS A 6 11.67 -3.01 -7.20
C CYS A 6 11.10 -3.64 -8.47
N SER A 7 11.92 -3.74 -9.52
CA SER A 7 11.57 -4.43 -10.76
C SER A 7 11.76 -5.94 -10.59
N GLY A 8 10.79 -6.74 -11.05
CA GLY A 8 10.55 -8.16 -10.75
C GLY A 8 11.63 -9.21 -11.11
N GLY A 9 12.90 -8.92 -10.85
CA GLY A 9 14.03 -9.84 -10.98
C GLY A 9 15.18 -9.53 -10.02
N CYS A 10 14.96 -8.69 -9.01
CA CYS A 10 15.95 -8.38 -7.99
C CYS A 10 15.59 -9.07 -6.67
N PRO A 11 16.47 -9.92 -6.12
CA PRO A 11 16.25 -10.50 -4.80
C PRO A 11 16.28 -9.36 -3.78
N GLN A 12 15.15 -9.15 -3.12
CA GLN A 12 15.07 -8.21 -2.00
C GLN A 12 15.32 -8.95 -0.69
N PRO A 13 15.96 -8.30 0.30
CA PRO A 13 16.01 -8.86 1.65
C PRO A 13 14.59 -9.14 2.12
N ALA A 14 14.41 -10.23 2.88
CA ALA A 14 13.11 -10.61 3.44
C ALA A 14 12.55 -9.42 4.22
N GLY A 15 11.59 -8.71 3.62
CA GLY A 15 10.91 -7.58 4.23
C GLY A 15 9.86 -8.06 5.20
N ASN A 16 8.88 -7.20 5.49
CA ASN A 16 7.78 -7.58 6.36
C ASN A 16 6.99 -8.68 5.65
N ARG A 17 6.92 -9.88 6.26
CA ARG A 17 6.22 -11.04 5.69
C ARG A 17 4.72 -10.78 5.52
N LEU A 18 4.15 -9.90 6.34
CA LEU A 18 2.76 -9.46 6.20
C LEU A 18 2.51 -8.70 4.88
N LEU A 19 3.57 -8.13 4.30
CA LEU A 19 3.52 -7.33 3.08
C LEU A 19 4.08 -8.09 1.87
N ALA A 20 4.27 -9.41 1.97
CA ALA A 20 4.70 -10.24 0.86
C ALA A 20 3.74 -10.13 -0.35
N SER A 21 2.44 -9.98 -0.10
CA SER A 21 1.45 -9.76 -1.17
C SER A 21 1.63 -8.42 -1.87
N LEU A 22 2.20 -7.41 -1.19
CA LEU A 22 2.53 -6.12 -1.79
C LEU A 22 3.80 -6.21 -2.65
N ASP A 23 4.72 -7.13 -2.34
CA ASP A 23 5.89 -7.41 -3.18
C ASP A 23 5.48 -7.95 -4.55
N ALA A 24 4.43 -8.78 -4.60
CA ALA A 24 3.87 -9.33 -5.83
C ALA A 24 3.26 -8.28 -6.77
N LEU A 25 2.85 -7.11 -6.24
CA LEU A 25 2.28 -6.03 -7.05
C LEU A 25 3.37 -5.18 -7.71
N SER A 26 3.24 -4.95 -9.01
CA SER A 26 4.15 -4.06 -9.74
C SER A 26 3.85 -2.59 -9.41
N PRO A 27 4.85 -1.69 -9.47
CA PRO A 27 4.61 -0.25 -9.34
C PRO A 27 3.58 0.29 -10.34
N LYS A 28 3.54 -0.29 -11.54
CA LYS A 28 2.56 0.05 -12.58
C LYS A 28 1.13 -0.31 -12.15
N GLU A 29 0.91 -1.50 -11.61
CA GLU A 29 -0.41 -1.94 -11.14
C GLU A 29 -0.93 -1.05 -10.02
N ILE A 30 -0.06 -0.69 -9.07
CA ILE A 30 -0.39 0.26 -8.01
C ILE A 30 -0.77 1.62 -8.61
N ASN A 31 -0.01 2.12 -9.58
CA ASN A 31 -0.32 3.40 -10.21
C ASN A 31 -1.64 3.35 -11.00
N ASP A 32 -1.89 2.29 -11.76
CA ASP A 32 -3.14 2.09 -12.52
C ASP A 32 -4.38 2.09 -11.60
N ILE A 33 -4.22 1.60 -10.36
CA ILE A 33 -5.25 1.70 -9.32
C ILE A 33 -5.41 3.14 -8.84
N LEU A 34 -4.30 3.81 -8.50
CA LEU A 34 -4.31 5.15 -7.90
C LEU A 34 -4.78 6.27 -8.85
N VAL A 35 -4.67 6.06 -10.17
CA VAL A 35 -5.17 7.02 -11.18
C VAL A 35 -6.69 6.91 -11.42
N ASP A 36 -7.30 5.76 -11.11
CA ASP A 36 -8.74 5.52 -11.33
C ASP A 36 -9.51 5.68 -10.01
N PRO A 37 -10.34 6.72 -9.86
CA PRO A 37 -11.08 6.98 -8.62
C PRO A 37 -12.06 5.86 -8.25
N ALA A 38 -12.64 5.13 -9.22
CA ALA A 38 -13.55 4.03 -8.94
C ALA A 38 -12.80 2.83 -8.34
N ARG A 39 -11.59 2.56 -8.84
CA ARG A 39 -10.71 1.55 -8.25
C ARG A 39 -10.24 1.96 -6.87
N VAL A 40 -9.82 3.22 -6.69
CA VAL A 40 -9.42 3.72 -5.36
C VAL A 40 -10.56 3.54 -4.37
N ASP A 41 -11.79 3.93 -4.71
CA ASP A 41 -12.94 3.73 -3.82
C ASP A 41 -13.14 2.25 -3.47
N PHE A 42 -13.15 1.35 -4.45
CA PHE A 42 -13.27 -0.10 -4.21
C PHE A 42 -12.19 -0.63 -3.25
N TYR A 43 -10.91 -0.30 -3.49
CA TYR A 43 -9.82 -0.75 -2.63
C TYR A 43 -9.87 -0.08 -1.25
N MET A 44 -10.23 1.20 -1.16
CA MET A 44 -10.39 1.89 0.13
C MET A 44 -11.56 1.33 0.92
N GLN A 45 -12.65 0.91 0.27
CA GLN A 45 -13.73 0.19 0.94
C GLN A 45 -13.26 -1.14 1.53
N CYS A 46 -12.40 -1.90 0.82
CA CYS A 46 -11.73 -3.06 1.41
C CYS A 46 -10.90 -2.66 2.64
N VAL A 47 -10.06 -1.63 2.52
CA VAL A 47 -9.17 -1.19 3.61
C VAL A 47 -9.99 -0.76 4.84
N LEU A 48 -11.11 -0.07 4.61
CA LEU A 48 -12.02 0.34 5.67
C LEU A 48 -12.93 -0.80 6.18
N GLU A 49 -12.83 -2.00 5.60
CA GLU A 49 -13.67 -3.17 5.91
C GLU A 49 -15.16 -2.91 5.72
N THR A 50 -15.48 -2.09 4.71
CA THR A 50 -16.85 -1.69 4.35
C THR A 50 -17.32 -2.33 3.04
N GLY A 51 -16.44 -2.99 2.31
CA GLY A 51 -16.73 -3.62 1.01
C GLY A 51 -15.92 -4.88 0.76
N ALA A 52 -16.11 -5.44 -0.44
CA ALA A 52 -15.40 -6.64 -0.88
C ALA A 52 -13.89 -6.38 -0.99
N CYS A 53 -13.09 -7.40 -0.69
CA CYS A 53 -11.65 -7.33 -0.80
C CYS A 53 -11.10 -8.49 -1.63
N ASP A 54 -10.32 -8.16 -2.66
CA ASP A 54 -9.55 -9.10 -3.44
C ASP A 54 -8.10 -9.21 -2.89
N LYS A 55 -7.27 -10.00 -3.57
CA LYS A 55 -5.86 -10.19 -3.16
C LYS A 55 -5.07 -8.87 -3.15
N THR A 56 -5.35 -8.00 -4.11
CA THR A 56 -4.69 -6.70 -4.27
C THR A 56 -5.10 -5.72 -3.18
N GLY A 57 -6.39 -5.64 -2.87
CA GLY A 57 -6.93 -4.85 -1.77
C GLY A 57 -6.40 -5.33 -0.43
N GLY A 58 -6.27 -6.65 -0.24
CA GLY A 58 -5.65 -7.23 0.95
C GLY A 58 -4.20 -6.78 1.11
N ALA A 59 -3.42 -6.79 0.02
CA ALA A 59 -2.04 -6.31 0.04
C ALA A 59 -1.93 -4.81 0.39
N ILE A 60 -2.80 -3.97 -0.18
CA ILE A 60 -2.86 -2.53 0.11
C ILE A 60 -3.30 -2.29 1.56
N LYS A 61 -4.31 -3.03 2.03
CA LYS A 61 -4.82 -2.97 3.40
C LYS A 61 -3.73 -3.27 4.42
N GLU A 62 -3.02 -4.38 4.29
CA GLU A 62 -1.95 -4.72 5.23
C GLU A 62 -0.83 -3.67 5.20
N GLY A 63 -0.49 -3.14 4.03
CA GLY A 63 0.50 -2.05 3.88
C GLY A 63 0.10 -0.77 4.59
N LEU A 64 -1.16 -0.35 4.42
CA LEU A 64 -1.70 0.86 5.05
C LEU A 64 -1.92 0.66 6.56
N ARG A 65 -2.33 -0.53 6.99
CA ARG A 65 -2.48 -0.89 8.40
C ARG A 65 -1.15 -0.81 9.14
N GLU A 66 -0.10 -1.41 8.59
CA GLU A 66 1.24 -1.36 9.16
C GLU A 66 1.77 0.08 9.26
N TRP A 67 1.60 0.87 8.20
CA TRP A 67 1.99 2.28 8.17
C TRP A 67 1.20 3.13 9.19
N ALA A 68 -0.12 2.94 9.25
CA ALA A 68 -0.97 3.69 10.17
C ALA A 68 -0.65 3.35 11.63
N ASN A 69 -0.52 2.06 11.97
CA ASN A 69 -0.18 1.59 13.31
C ASN A 69 1.16 2.14 13.81
N THR A 70 2.20 2.13 12.98
CA THR A 70 3.56 2.47 13.41
C THR A 70 3.91 3.95 13.27
N LYS A 71 3.08 4.74 12.54
CA LYS A 71 3.40 6.11 12.06
C LYS A 71 4.74 6.25 11.37
N GLN A 72 5.39 5.13 11.05
CA GLN A 72 6.64 5.04 10.32
C GLN A 72 6.35 4.30 9.03
N ILE A 73 7.15 4.56 8.00
CA ILE A 73 7.06 3.79 6.76
C ILE A 73 7.73 2.43 7.04
N CYS A 74 7.05 1.60 7.83
CA CYS A 74 7.30 0.20 8.16
C CYS A 74 8.75 -0.16 8.53
N ARG A 75 9.01 -0.34 9.84
CA ARG A 75 10.35 -0.64 10.38
C ARG A 75 10.93 -1.99 9.91
N GLY A 76 10.06 -2.94 9.57
CA GLY A 76 10.45 -4.26 9.04
C GLY A 76 10.37 -4.38 7.52
N CYS A 77 10.07 -3.29 6.80
CA CYS A 77 9.87 -3.35 5.36
C CYS A 77 11.17 -3.34 4.58
N ASN A 78 11.15 -4.04 3.45
CA ASN A 78 12.19 -3.85 2.44
C ASN A 78 12.00 -2.50 1.72
N ALA A 79 13.05 -2.03 1.03
CA ALA A 79 13.04 -0.73 0.36
C ALA A 79 11.89 -0.54 -0.64
N CYS A 80 11.38 -1.62 -1.24
CA CYS A 80 10.30 -1.56 -2.23
C CYS A 80 8.92 -1.54 -1.60
N GLN A 81 8.69 -2.31 -0.53
CA GLN A 81 7.49 -2.21 0.29
C GLN A 81 7.36 -0.77 0.80
N THR A 82 8.43 -0.20 1.36
CA THR A 82 8.49 1.20 1.82
C THR A 82 8.14 2.17 0.69
N ARG A 83 8.73 2.03 -0.50
CA ARG A 83 8.44 2.90 -1.65
C ARG A 83 6.99 2.78 -2.13
N LYS A 84 6.45 1.57 -2.22
CA LYS A 84 5.07 1.32 -2.66
C LYS A 84 4.07 1.93 -1.69
N ILE A 85 4.24 1.69 -0.39
CA ILE A 85 3.38 2.25 0.67
C ILE A 85 3.49 3.78 0.67
N ALA A 86 4.71 4.33 0.66
CA ALA A 86 4.91 5.78 0.61
C ALA A 86 4.24 6.43 -0.60
N HIS A 87 4.27 5.76 -1.76
CA HIS A 87 3.60 6.23 -2.96
C HIS A 87 2.08 6.23 -2.81
N ILE A 88 1.49 5.12 -2.37
CA ILE A 88 0.04 4.99 -2.10
C ILE A 88 -0.41 6.07 -1.12
N VAL A 89 0.28 6.17 0.02
CA VAL A 89 -0.01 7.16 1.08
C VAL A 89 0.09 8.59 0.54
N SER A 90 1.12 8.92 -0.24
CA SER A 90 1.28 10.25 -0.80
C SER A 90 0.15 10.64 -1.76
N VAL A 91 -0.29 9.69 -2.61
CA VAL A 91 -1.42 9.93 -3.52
C VAL A 91 -2.73 10.06 -2.73
N LEU A 92 -2.96 9.18 -1.75
CA LEU A 92 -4.13 9.28 -0.88
C LEU A 92 -4.18 10.62 -0.14
N GLN A 93 -3.06 11.06 0.43
CA GLN A 93 -2.99 12.33 1.14
C GLN A 93 -3.27 13.54 0.23
N LYS A 94 -2.73 13.54 -1.00
CA LYS A 94 -2.84 14.67 -1.93
C LYS A 94 -4.18 14.74 -2.66
N ARG A 95 -4.70 13.58 -3.11
CA ARG A 95 -5.87 13.49 -3.99
C ARG A 95 -7.12 12.98 -3.28
N TYR A 96 -6.96 12.08 -2.31
CA TYR A 96 -8.05 11.36 -1.65
C TYR A 96 -8.01 11.53 -0.13
N LYS A 97 -7.88 12.77 0.33
CA LYS A 97 -7.67 13.10 1.76
C LYS A 97 -8.73 12.45 2.68
N LYS A 98 -9.97 12.35 2.21
CA LYS A 98 -11.07 11.67 2.93
C LYS A 98 -10.72 10.22 3.29
N TYR A 99 -10.20 9.43 2.36
CA TYR A 99 -9.80 8.05 2.64
C TYR A 99 -8.54 8.00 3.48
N TYR A 100 -7.58 8.91 3.24
CA TYR A 100 -6.39 9.02 4.07
C TYR A 100 -6.75 9.22 5.56
N ASP A 101 -7.61 10.19 5.87
CA ASP A 101 -8.05 10.46 7.24
C ASP A 101 -8.86 9.28 7.82
N ALA A 102 -9.69 8.62 7.00
CA ALA A 102 -10.48 7.47 7.44
C ALA A 102 -9.62 6.25 7.78
N VAL A 103 -8.58 5.98 6.99
CA VAL A 103 -7.60 4.90 7.25
C VAL A 103 -6.85 5.18 8.54
N LEU A 104 -6.42 6.44 8.75
CA LEU A 104 -5.78 6.84 10.00
C LEU A 104 -6.72 6.65 11.19
N ASN A 105 -7.97 7.13 11.10
CA ASN A 105 -8.94 6.97 12.19
C ASN A 105 -9.21 5.49 12.53
N LYS A 106 -9.23 4.61 11.51
CA LYS A 106 -9.48 3.19 11.72
C LYS A 106 -8.31 2.44 12.36
N TYR A 107 -7.08 2.76 11.98
CA TYR A 107 -5.88 2.00 12.38
C TYR A 107 -4.97 2.72 13.39
N GLN A 108 -5.11 4.04 13.60
CA GLN A 108 -4.37 4.78 14.64
C GLN A 108 -5.10 4.83 15.99
N ALA A 109 -6.23 4.15 16.12
CA ALA A 109 -7.01 4.04 17.36
C ALA A 109 -6.32 3.13 18.39
#